data_AF-A0A378N2J5-F1
#
_entry.id   AF-A0A378N2J5-F1
#
_cell.length_a   1.000
_cell.length_b   1.000
_cell.length_c   1.000
_cell.angle_alpha   90.00
_cell.angle_beta   90.00
_cell.angle_gamma   90.00
#
_symmetry.space_group_name_H-M   'P 1'
#
loop_
_entity.id
_entity.type
_entity.pdbx_description
1 polymer ?
#
loop_
_entity_poly.entity_id
_entity_poly.type
_entity_poly.pdbx_seq_one_letter_code
_entity_poly.pdbx_strand_id
1 'polypeptide(L)'
;MVEFFSFYCPHCYDFELNYKIPSQIKAKLPADSKLVQYHVNFLGRQSENLTRAWALAMALGAEDKVKTALFEAAQKDAFKSMDDIRAVFIANGISAEQFDSGINSFAVNGLVNKQVQLAEDFQIRGVPAFFVNGQYQLNLEGFSDSSSTNDFIQRYIDAVVFLSKK
;
A
#
# COMPACT_ATOMS: atom_id res chain seq x y z
N MET A 1 -12.58 -1.40 2.17
CA MET A 1 -11.90 -0.75 1.03
C MET A 1 -10.56 -1.42 0.81
N VAL A 2 -10.13 -1.46 -0.44
CA VAL A 2 -8.85 -2.04 -0.84
C VAL A 2 -8.07 -1.03 -1.65
N GLU A 3 -6.81 -0.84 -1.33
CA GLU A 3 -5.85 -0.07 -2.13
C GLU A 3 -4.76 -1.00 -2.62
N PHE A 4 -4.38 -0.85 -3.89
CA PHE A 4 -3.18 -1.45 -4.45
C PHE A 4 -2.12 -0.38 -4.68
N PHE A 5 -0.91 -0.64 -4.19
CA PHE A 5 0.20 0.30 -4.27
C PHE A 5 1.52 -0.43 -4.58
N SER A 6 2.55 0.35 -4.89
CA SER A 6 3.94 -0.13 -4.91
C SER A 6 4.85 0.87 -4.20
N PHE A 7 5.84 0.38 -3.45
CA PHE A 7 6.86 1.26 -2.87
C PHE A 7 7.70 1.98 -3.93
N TYR A 8 7.82 1.40 -5.13
CA TYR A 8 8.53 2.00 -6.27
C TYR A 8 7.69 3.02 -7.04
N CYS A 9 6.40 3.17 -6.74
CA CYS A 9 5.49 4.05 -7.45
C CYS A 9 5.52 5.47 -6.85
N PRO A 10 5.99 6.51 -7.58
CA PRO A 10 6.08 7.87 -7.06
C PRO A 10 4.72 8.45 -6.67
N HIS A 11 3.68 8.19 -7.47
CA HIS A 11 2.33 8.63 -7.12
C HIS A 11 1.80 7.97 -5.85
N CYS A 12 2.18 6.72 -5.58
CA CYS A 12 1.83 6.00 -4.36
C CYS A 12 2.56 6.58 -3.14
N TYR A 13 3.82 6.97 -3.31
CA TYR A 13 4.58 7.73 -2.32
C TYR A 13 3.86 9.04 -1.97
N ASP A 14 3.46 9.82 -2.98
CA ASP A 14 2.72 11.06 -2.75
C ASP A 14 1.39 10.79 -2.05
N PHE A 15 0.64 9.79 -2.52
CA PHE A 15 -0.65 9.38 -1.97
C PHE A 15 -0.59 9.09 -0.47
N GLU A 16 0.42 8.31 -0.07
CA GLU A 16 0.63 7.87 1.31
C GLU A 16 1.27 8.97 2.17
N LEU A 17 2.36 9.59 1.70
CA LEU A 17 3.23 10.41 2.54
C LEU A 17 3.02 11.91 2.42
N ASN A 18 2.69 12.42 1.24
CA ASN A 18 2.51 13.87 1.03
C ASN A 18 1.03 14.26 1.19
N TYR A 19 0.14 13.49 0.57
CA TYR A 19 -1.31 13.76 0.56
C TYR A 19 -2.01 13.12 1.75
N LYS A 20 -1.41 12.10 2.37
CA LYS A 20 -1.98 11.38 3.52
C LYS A 20 -3.40 10.88 3.25
N ILE A 21 -3.70 10.47 2.00
CA ILE A 21 -5.08 10.11 1.62
C ILE A 21 -5.61 8.92 2.43
N PRO A 22 -4.84 7.82 2.63
CA PRO A 22 -5.32 6.69 3.43
C PRO A 22 -5.71 7.06 4.87
N SER A 23 -4.92 7.90 5.55
CA SER A 23 -5.23 8.32 6.92
C SER A 23 -6.39 9.30 6.99
N GLN A 24 -6.52 10.20 6.00
CA GLN A 24 -7.68 11.10 5.91
C GLN A 24 -8.98 10.33 5.63
N ILE A 25 -8.95 9.30 4.77
CA ILE A 25 -10.09 8.41 4.54
C ILE A 25 -10.47 7.69 5.84
N LYS A 26 -9.50 7.08 6.54
CA LYS A 26 -9.74 6.42 7.83
C LYS A 26 -10.39 7.37 8.85
N ALA A 27 -9.99 8.64 8.89
CA ALA A 27 -10.54 9.63 9.82
C ALA A 27 -11.99 10.06 9.50
N LYS A 28 -12.42 9.98 8.23
CA LYS A 28 -13.78 10.38 7.81
C LYS A 28 -14.80 9.22 7.79
N LEU A 29 -14.36 7.99 8.02
CA LEU A 29 -15.22 6.80 7.92
C LEU A 29 -15.58 6.22 9.30
N PRO A 30 -16.68 5.46 9.39
CA PRO A 30 -17.06 4.75 10.61
C PRO A 30 -15.91 3.88 11.16
N ALA A 31 -15.84 3.73 12.49
CA ALA A 31 -14.74 3.04 13.18
C ALA A 31 -14.57 1.56 12.79
N ASP A 32 -15.62 0.92 12.27
CA ASP A 32 -15.63 -0.45 11.76
C ASP A 32 -15.16 -0.57 10.30
N SER A 33 -14.93 0.55 9.61
CA SER A 33 -14.46 0.57 8.23
C SER A 33 -13.01 0.09 8.13
N LYS A 34 -12.80 -1.01 7.39
CA LYS A 34 -11.46 -1.54 7.12
C LYS A 34 -10.92 -1.02 5.79
N LEU A 35 -9.79 -0.33 5.86
CA LEU A 35 -8.93 -0.05 4.70
C LEU A 35 -7.75 -1.02 4.73
N VAL A 36 -7.65 -1.86 3.70
CA VAL A 36 -6.53 -2.79 3.52
C VAL A 36 -5.72 -2.34 2.32
N GLN A 37 -4.40 -2.31 2.47
CA GLN A 37 -3.47 -1.93 1.41
C GLN A 37 -2.67 -3.17 1.01
N TYR A 38 -2.65 -3.48 -0.28
CA TYR A 38 -1.92 -4.60 -0.87
C TYR A 38 -0.85 -4.08 -1.81
N HIS A 39 0.31 -4.73 -1.81
CA HIS A 39 1.42 -4.38 -2.67
C HIS A 39 1.31 -5.16 -3.99
N VAL A 40 1.60 -4.50 -5.13
CA VAL A 40 1.69 -5.15 -6.45
C VAL A 40 3.11 -5.62 -6.73
N ASN A 41 3.28 -6.76 -7.40
CA ASN A 41 4.57 -7.39 -7.65
C ASN A 41 5.19 -7.10 -9.04
N PHE A 42 4.58 -6.22 -9.84
CA PHE A 42 5.00 -5.98 -11.22
C PHE A 42 5.81 -4.69 -11.43
N LEU A 43 6.06 -3.90 -10.37
CA LEU A 43 6.70 -2.58 -10.48
C LEU A 43 7.99 -2.52 -9.66
N GLY A 44 9.13 -2.37 -10.34
CA GLY A 44 10.46 -2.23 -9.77
C GLY A 44 11.22 -3.55 -9.59
N ARG A 45 12.54 -3.49 -9.40
CA ARG A 45 13.43 -4.67 -9.44
C ARG A 45 13.21 -5.65 -8.29
N GLN A 46 12.86 -5.14 -7.10
CA GLN A 46 12.62 -5.94 -5.90
C GLN A 46 11.12 -6.08 -5.57
N SER A 47 10.24 -5.92 -6.57
CA SER A 47 8.80 -5.85 -6.36
C SER A 47 8.21 -7.08 -5.67
N GLU A 48 8.64 -8.29 -6.05
CA GLU A 48 8.21 -9.54 -5.41
C GLU A 48 8.70 -9.62 -3.95
N ASN A 49 9.96 -9.24 -3.69
CA ASN A 49 10.52 -9.21 -2.34
C ASN A 49 9.81 -8.17 -1.46
N LEU A 50 9.47 -7.00 -2.00
CA LEU A 50 8.69 -5.98 -1.30
C LEU A 50 7.24 -6.42 -1.07
N THR A 51 6.64 -7.19 -1.98
CA THR A 51 5.31 -7.79 -1.77
C THR A 51 5.33 -8.78 -0.61
N ARG A 52 6.39 -9.60 -0.51
CA ARG A 52 6.63 -10.52 0.61
C ARG A 52 6.93 -9.78 1.91
N ALA A 53 7.76 -8.75 1.87
CA ALA A 53 8.05 -7.94 3.04
C ALA A 53 6.81 -7.20 3.54
N TRP A 54 5.97 -6.68 2.65
CA TRP A 54 4.69 -6.08 3.01
C TRP A 54 3.75 -7.09 3.67
N ALA A 55 3.67 -8.32 3.15
CA ALA A 55 2.94 -9.41 3.80
C ALA A 55 3.46 -9.71 5.22
N LEU A 56 4.77 -9.67 5.44
CA LEU A 56 5.35 -9.78 6.79
C LEU A 56 4.92 -8.61 7.68
N ALA A 57 4.97 -7.37 7.18
CA ALA A 57 4.53 -6.19 7.94
C ALA A 57 3.06 -6.33 8.37
N MET A 58 2.19 -6.77 7.45
CA MET A 58 0.77 -7.04 7.72
C MET A 58 0.58 -8.17 8.75
N ALA A 59 1.35 -9.26 8.66
CA ALA A 59 1.26 -10.36 9.60
C ALA A 59 1.69 -9.96 11.02
N LEU A 60 2.64 -9.03 11.14
CA LEU A 60 3.15 -8.52 12.41
C LEU A 60 2.37 -7.31 12.95
N GLY A 61 1.45 -6.73 12.18
CA GLY A 61 0.81 -5.45 12.53
C GLY A 61 1.82 -4.29 12.61
N ALA A 62 2.86 -4.34 11.77
CA ALA A 62 4.01 -3.43 11.78
C ALA A 62 4.02 -2.47 10.58
N GLU A 63 2.93 -2.39 9.82
CA GLU A 63 2.81 -1.55 8.63
C GLU A 63 3.27 -0.12 8.88
N ASP A 64 2.76 0.54 9.91
CA ASP A 64 3.05 1.93 10.23
C ASP A 64 4.51 2.16 10.66
N LYS A 65 5.20 1.11 11.12
CA LYS A 65 6.62 1.19 11.51
C LYS A 65 7.54 1.21 10.29
N VAL A 66 7.20 0.44 9.25
CA VAL A 66 8.13 0.20 8.13
C VAL A 66 7.76 0.95 6.87
N LYS A 67 6.48 1.32 6.67
CA LYS A 67 5.99 1.82 5.38
C LYS A 67 6.75 3.06 4.88
N THR A 68 6.95 4.06 5.73
CA THR A 68 7.67 5.29 5.35
C THR A 68 9.11 4.99 4.92
N ALA A 69 9.85 4.22 5.71
CA ALA A 69 11.24 3.90 5.42
C ALA A 69 11.38 3.04 4.14
N LEU A 70 10.43 2.12 3.91
CA LEU A 70 10.39 1.33 2.67
C LEU A 70 10.13 2.22 1.44
N PHE A 71 9.19 3.16 1.54
CA PHE A 71 8.93 4.14 0.49
C PHE A 71 10.17 4.98 0.19
N GLU A 72 10.77 5.60 1.21
CA GLU A 72 11.95 6.46 1.02
C GLU A 72 13.15 5.71 0.42
N ALA A 73 13.37 4.46 0.82
CA ALA A 73 14.43 3.63 0.27
C ALA A 73 14.14 3.16 -1.16
N ALA A 74 12.90 2.76 -1.46
CA ALA A 74 12.50 2.34 -2.81
C ALA A 74 12.58 3.50 -3.82
N GLN A 75 12.16 4.71 -3.44
CA GLN A 75 12.25 5.90 -4.30
C GLN A 75 13.69 6.30 -4.65
N LYS A 76 14.67 5.89 -3.83
CA LYS A 76 16.10 6.09 -4.07
C LYS A 76 16.77 4.90 -4.76
N ASP A 77 16.00 3.91 -5.22
CA ASP A 77 16.47 2.64 -5.78
C ASP A 77 17.50 1.93 -4.88
N ALA A 78 17.31 1.99 -3.56
CA ALA A 78 18.28 1.47 -2.59
C ALA A 78 18.26 -0.06 -2.45
N PHE A 79 17.16 -0.71 -2.86
CA PHE A 79 16.98 -2.15 -2.70
C PHE A 79 17.60 -2.95 -3.85
N LYS A 80 18.65 -3.72 -3.54
CA LYS A 80 19.32 -4.63 -4.48
C LYS A 80 19.02 -6.09 -4.16
N SER A 81 18.54 -6.36 -2.95
CA SER A 81 18.30 -7.70 -2.40
C SER A 81 17.25 -7.69 -1.28
N MET A 82 16.84 -8.88 -0.83
CA MET A 82 16.02 -9.04 0.38
C MET A 82 16.74 -8.54 1.63
N ASP A 83 18.08 -8.63 1.68
CA ASP A 83 18.86 -8.20 2.86
C ASP A 83 18.79 -6.68 3.07
N ASP A 84 18.72 -5.90 1.98
CA ASP A 84 18.51 -4.45 2.06
C ASP A 84 17.13 -4.11 2.64
N ILE A 85 16.10 -4.89 2.26
CA ILE A 85 14.73 -4.74 2.79
C ILE A 85 14.70 -5.14 4.27
N ARG A 86 15.34 -6.26 4.62
CA ARG A 86 15.50 -6.74 5.99
C ARG A 86 16.16 -5.68 6.88
N ALA A 87 17.20 -4.99 6.39
CA ALA A 87 17.87 -3.94 7.13
C ALA A 87 16.91 -2.79 7.49
N VAL A 88 15.98 -2.43 6.59
CA VAL A 88 14.93 -1.43 6.87
C VAL A 88 14.00 -1.91 7.99
N PHE A 89 13.56 -3.17 7.97
CA PHE A 89 12.70 -3.72 9.04
C PHE A 89 13.39 -3.66 10.41
N ILE A 90 14.67 -4.03 10.47
CA ILE A 90 15.46 -4.01 11.71
C ILE A 90 15.67 -2.60 12.22
N ALA A 91 16.01 -1.66 11.32
CA ALA A 91 16.16 -0.25 11.67
C ALA A 91 14.86 0.38 12.21
N ASN A 92 13.70 -0.21 11.89
CA ASN A 92 12.37 0.25 12.31
C ASN A 92 11.74 -0.64 13.40
N GLY A 93 12.57 -1.38 14.15
CA GLY A 93 12.16 -2.02 15.41
C GLY A 93 11.53 -3.40 15.26
N ILE A 94 11.72 -4.08 14.13
CA ILE A 94 11.41 -5.50 13.97
C ILE A 94 12.69 -6.30 14.23
N SER A 95 12.67 -7.29 15.13
CA SER A 95 13.89 -8.04 15.41
C SER A 95 14.32 -8.87 14.19
N ALA A 96 15.63 -9.14 14.10
CA ALA A 96 16.18 -10.08 13.13
C ALA A 96 15.42 -11.42 13.16
N GLU A 97 15.16 -11.94 14.36
CA GLU A 97 14.43 -13.20 14.55
C GLU A 97 12.99 -13.14 14.04
N GLN A 98 12.26 -12.04 14.32
CA GLN A 98 10.90 -11.85 13.81
C GLN A 98 10.87 -11.81 12.28
N PHE A 99 11.86 -11.17 11.67
CA PHE A 99 11.97 -11.12 10.22
C PHE A 99 12.32 -12.50 9.65
N ASP A 100 13.41 -13.10 10.11
CA ASP A 100 13.99 -14.32 9.52
C ASP A 100 13.05 -15.53 9.69
N SER A 101 12.39 -15.64 10.83
CA SER A 101 11.39 -16.69 11.07
C SER A 101 10.05 -16.40 10.37
N GLY A 102 9.68 -15.12 10.23
CA GLY A 102 8.38 -14.70 9.73
C GLY A 102 8.29 -14.66 8.20
N ILE A 103 9.34 -14.24 7.50
CA ILE A 103 9.31 -13.86 6.08
C ILE A 103 8.90 -15.02 5.13
N ASN A 104 9.10 -16.26 5.56
CA ASN A 104 8.72 -17.48 4.83
C ASN A 104 7.64 -18.30 5.55
N SER A 105 7.03 -17.75 6.59
CA SER A 105 5.97 -18.41 7.36
C SER A 105 4.72 -18.68 6.52
N PHE A 106 3.90 -19.64 6.96
CA PHE A 106 2.62 -19.96 6.32
C PHE A 106 1.71 -18.72 6.20
N ALA A 107 1.64 -17.90 7.24
CA ALA A 107 0.86 -16.67 7.25
C ALA A 107 1.32 -15.68 6.17
N VAL A 108 2.64 -15.46 6.05
CA VAL A 108 3.22 -14.57 5.03
C VAL A 108 3.01 -15.13 3.63
N ASN A 109 3.23 -16.42 3.41
CA ASN A 109 2.96 -17.05 2.10
C ASN A 109 1.48 -16.89 1.69
N GLY A 110 0.54 -17.09 2.63
CA GLY A 110 -0.88 -16.86 2.39
C GLY A 110 -1.19 -15.41 2.00
N LEU A 111 -0.59 -14.44 2.68
CA LEU A 111 -0.77 -13.01 2.37
C LEU A 111 -0.12 -12.60 1.04
N VAL A 112 1.03 -13.17 0.67
CA VAL A 112 1.62 -12.96 -0.66
C VAL A 112 0.67 -13.46 -1.74
N ASN A 113 0.20 -14.70 -1.65
CA ASN A 113 -0.73 -15.25 -2.63
C ASN A 113 -2.01 -14.43 -2.72
N LYS A 114 -2.54 -13.99 -1.58
CA LYS A 114 -3.74 -13.14 -1.53
C LYS A 114 -3.54 -11.81 -2.24
N GLN A 115 -2.39 -11.16 -2.06
CA GLN A 115 -2.07 -9.89 -2.74
C GLN A 115 -2.03 -10.07 -4.25
N VAL A 116 -1.32 -11.09 -4.72
CA VAL A 116 -1.18 -11.39 -6.15
C VAL A 116 -2.54 -11.74 -6.76
N GLN A 117 -3.28 -12.66 -6.13
CA GLN A 117 -4.60 -13.08 -6.60
C GLN A 117 -5.57 -11.90 -6.68
N LEU A 118 -5.63 -11.05 -5.64
CA LEU A 118 -6.53 -9.90 -5.66
C LEU A 118 -6.10 -8.85 -6.70
N ALA A 119 -4.79 -8.68 -6.94
CA ALA A 119 -4.35 -7.79 -8.01
C ALA A 119 -4.78 -8.31 -9.40
N GLU A 120 -4.77 -9.62 -9.61
CA GLU A 120 -5.26 -10.26 -10.83
C GLU A 120 -6.79 -10.18 -10.96
N ASP A 121 -7.53 -10.53 -9.90
CA ASP A 121 -9.00 -10.52 -9.86
C ASP A 121 -9.55 -9.10 -10.11
N PHE A 122 -8.90 -8.09 -9.54
CA PHE A 122 -9.25 -6.68 -9.74
C PHE A 122 -8.63 -6.10 -11.03
N GLN A 123 -7.95 -6.92 -11.83
CA GLN A 123 -7.33 -6.56 -13.10
C GLN A 123 -6.41 -5.32 -12.99
N ILE A 124 -5.62 -5.26 -11.92
CA ILE A 124 -4.77 -4.11 -11.62
C ILE A 124 -3.66 -4.01 -12.67
N ARG A 125 -3.72 -2.95 -13.49
CA ARG A 125 -2.69 -2.62 -14.50
C ARG A 125 -1.79 -1.45 -14.11
N GLY A 126 -2.15 -0.73 -13.05
CA GLY A 126 -1.44 0.46 -12.60
C GLY A 126 -1.78 0.78 -11.16
N VAL A 127 -0.93 1.59 -10.53
CA VAL A 127 -1.06 2.01 -9.14
C VAL A 127 -0.75 3.51 -9.00
N PRO A 128 -1.31 4.21 -8.00
CA PRO A 128 -2.23 3.70 -6.98
C PRO A 128 -3.62 3.38 -7.56
N ALA A 129 -4.23 2.29 -7.08
CA ALA A 129 -5.58 1.89 -7.47
C ALA A 129 -6.42 1.63 -6.22
N PHE A 130 -7.59 2.27 -6.13
CA PHE A 130 -8.41 2.23 -4.93
C PHE A 130 -9.82 1.74 -5.24
N PHE A 131 -10.30 0.83 -4.40
CA PHE A 131 -11.60 0.19 -4.55
C PHE A 131 -12.44 0.33 -3.28
N VAL A 132 -13.68 0.75 -3.48
CA VAL A 132 -14.70 0.90 -2.43
C VAL A 132 -15.72 -0.22 -2.59
N ASN A 133 -16.03 -0.89 -1.47
CA ASN A 133 -16.95 -2.03 -1.39
C ASN A 133 -16.68 -3.18 -2.37
N GLY A 134 -15.45 -3.27 -2.92
CA GLY A 134 -15.07 -4.28 -3.92
C GLY A 134 -15.77 -4.12 -5.28
N GLN A 135 -16.53 -3.04 -5.47
CA GLN A 135 -17.36 -2.80 -6.65
C GLN A 135 -16.94 -1.55 -7.42
N TYR A 136 -16.54 -0.51 -6.70
CA TYR A 136 -16.25 0.80 -7.29
C TYR A 136 -14.75 1.04 -7.32
N GLN A 137 -14.18 1.15 -8.52
CA GLN A 137 -12.81 1.65 -8.72
C GLN A 137 -12.82 3.16 -8.83
N LEU A 138 -11.93 3.83 -8.11
CA LEU A 138 -11.70 5.27 -8.27
C LEU A 138 -10.89 5.50 -9.55
N ASN A 139 -11.42 6.33 -10.46
CA ASN A 139 -10.71 6.77 -11.65
C ASN A 139 -10.00 8.11 -11.40
N LEU A 140 -8.66 8.10 -11.38
CA LEU A 140 -7.85 9.31 -11.15
C LEU A 140 -8.04 10.38 -12.24
N GLU A 141 -8.33 9.99 -13.49
CA GLU A 141 -8.55 10.93 -14.59
C GLU A 141 -9.78 11.81 -14.37
N GLY A 142 -10.78 11.32 -13.63
CA GLY A 142 -11.98 12.07 -13.26
C GLY A 142 -11.73 13.25 -12.33
N PHE A 143 -10.50 13.44 -11.85
CA PHE A 143 -10.09 14.56 -11.01
C PHE A 143 -9.06 15.48 -11.70
N SER A 144 -8.81 15.28 -12.99
CA SER A 144 -7.82 16.05 -13.78
C SER A 144 -8.13 17.55 -13.89
N ASP A 145 -9.38 17.95 -13.66
CA ASP A 145 -9.84 19.33 -13.63
C ASP A 145 -9.70 20.00 -12.25
N SER A 146 -9.05 19.33 -11.29
CA SER A 146 -8.83 19.90 -9.96
C SER A 146 -7.96 21.15 -10.02
N SER A 147 -8.44 22.21 -9.37
CA SER A 147 -7.83 23.54 -9.37
C SER A 147 -6.52 23.62 -8.58
N SER A 148 -6.29 22.66 -7.67
CA SER A 148 -5.09 22.54 -6.85
C SER A 148 -4.94 21.12 -6.31
N THR A 149 -3.78 20.80 -5.74
CA THR A 149 -3.55 19.53 -5.04
C THR A 149 -4.54 19.33 -3.89
N ASN A 150 -4.86 20.38 -3.13
CA ASN A 150 -5.81 20.28 -2.02
C ASN A 150 -7.24 20.01 -2.51
N ASP A 151 -7.63 20.64 -3.61
CA ASP A 151 -8.92 20.39 -4.27
C ASP A 151 -9.02 18.94 -4.74
N PHE A 152 -7.97 18.43 -5.40
CA PHE A 152 -7.85 17.01 -5.77
C PHE A 152 -8.04 16.09 -4.55
N ILE A 153 -7.28 16.34 -3.47
CA ILE A 153 -7.33 15.51 -2.26
C ILE A 153 -8.74 15.48 -1.67
N GLN A 154 -9.39 16.63 -1.51
CA GLN A 154 -10.74 16.69 -0.93
C GLN A 154 -11.76 16.00 -1.83
N ARG A 155 -11.75 16.28 -3.14
CA ARG A 155 -12.66 15.63 -4.09
C ARG A 155 -12.48 14.11 -4.10
N TYR A 156 -11.25 13.63 -4.05
CA TYR A 156 -10.94 12.21 -3.99
C TYR A 156 -11.51 11.55 -2.72
N ILE A 157 -11.25 12.15 -1.55
CA ILE A 157 -11.74 11.65 -0.27
C ILE A 157 -13.26 11.66 -0.24
N ASP A 158 -13.90 12.73 -0.70
CA ASP A 158 -15.35 12.86 -0.69
C ASP A 158 -16.01 11.85 -1.62
N ALA A 159 -15.39 11.54 -2.77
CA ALA A 159 -15.82 10.44 -3.64
C ALA A 159 -15.73 9.09 -2.93
N VAL A 160 -14.64 8.80 -2.21
CA VAL A 160 -14.50 7.57 -1.41
C VAL A 160 -15.58 7.47 -0.32
N VAL A 161 -15.82 8.56 0.41
CA VAL A 161 -16.85 8.62 1.48
C VAL A 161 -18.27 8.51 0.92
N PHE A 162 -18.51 9.05 -0.28
CA PHE A 162 -19.79 8.89 -0.96
C PHE A 162 -20.02 7.43 -1.35
N LEU A 163 -19.03 6.81 -1.99
CA LEU A 163 -19.10 5.43 -2.46
C LEU A 163 -19.17 4.42 -1.31
N SER A 164 -18.62 4.74 -0.13
CA SER A 164 -18.68 3.82 1.01
C SER A 164 -20.09 3.65 1.59
N LYS A 165 -20.99 4.59 1.28
CA LYS A 165 -22.41 4.58 1.69
C LYS A 165 -23.33 3.98 0.63
N LYS A 166 -22.78 3.52 -0.50
CA LYS A 166 -23.50 2.84 -1.59
C LYS A 166 -23.36 1.34 -1.44
#